data_AF-A0A8H7ZSK8-F1
#
_entry.id   AF-A0A8H7ZSK8-F1
#
_cell.length_a   1.000
_cell.length_b   1.000
_cell.length_c   1.000
_cell.angle_alpha   90.00
_cell.angle_beta   90.00
_cell.angle_gamma   90.00
#
_symmetry.space_group_name_H-M   'P 1'
#
loop_
_entity.id
_entity.type
_entity.pdbx_description
1 polymer ?
#
loop_
_entity_poly.entity_id
_entity_poly.type
_entity_poly.pdbx_seq_one_letter_code
_entity_poly.pdbx_strand_id
1 'polypeptide(L)'
;MTREDALEVKDACLKALKERLISKANIIQARYEEQTTAYQKRQLQYSRNSESMTIEETEDYVNYCNDVLFRIHILEKRLQKHKESAPDKYVALDRKLRTDPRLSVLAK
;
A
#
# COMPACT_ATOMS: atom_id res chain seq x y z
N MET A 1 35.10 0.40 -12.83
CA MET A 1 34.26 0.62 -11.63
C MET A 1 35.09 0.22 -10.43
N THR A 2 35.30 1.14 -9.49
CA THR A 2 36.00 0.85 -8.24
C THR A 2 35.10 0.04 -7.31
N ARG A 3 35.67 -0.48 -6.22
CA ARG A 3 34.88 -1.16 -5.19
C ARG A 3 33.90 -0.21 -4.50
N GLU A 4 34.29 1.05 -4.34
CA GLU A 4 33.47 2.12 -3.74
C GLU A 4 32.28 2.44 -4.65
N ASP A 5 32.52 2.67 -5.95
CA ASP A 5 31.46 2.90 -6.94
C ASP A 5 30.45 1.75 -6.95
N ALA A 6 30.93 0.51 -6.90
CA ALA A 6 30.08 -0.68 -6.92
C ALA A 6 29.20 -0.78 -5.67
N LEU A 7 29.74 -0.40 -4.51
CA LEU A 7 29.02 -0.39 -3.24
C LEU A 7 27.95 0.72 -3.24
N GLU A 8 28.30 1.90 -3.72
CA GLU A 8 27.36 3.02 -3.87
C GLU A 8 26.20 2.66 -4.79
N VAL A 9 26.47 2.02 -5.94
CA VAL A 9 25.43 1.56 -6.87
C VAL A 9 24.52 0.52 -6.20
N LYS A 10 25.08 -0.44 -5.47
CA LYS A 10 24.30 -1.46 -4.76
C LYS A 10 23.37 -0.80 -3.73
N ASP A 11 23.91 0.10 -2.90
CA ASP A 11 23.18 0.76 -1.83
C ASP A 11 22.10 1.69 -2.38
N ALA A 12 22.40 2.45 -3.43
CA ALA A 12 21.43 3.29 -4.13
C ALA A 12 20.26 2.46 -4.68
N CYS A 13 20.54 1.31 -5.29
CA CYS A 13 19.52 0.41 -5.82
C CYS A 13 18.60 -0.14 -4.72
N LEU A 14 19.18 -0.61 -3.61
CA LEU A 14 18.42 -1.12 -2.47
C LEU A 14 17.59 -0.03 -1.78
N LYS A 15 18.18 1.16 -1.60
CA LYS A 15 17.49 2.33 -1.04
C LYS A 15 16.30 2.74 -1.91
N ALA A 16 16.49 2.85 -3.23
CA ALA A 16 15.43 3.21 -4.16
C ALA A 16 14.27 2.20 -4.15
N LEU A 17 14.58 0.89 -4.10
CA LEU A 17 13.54 -0.13 -3.98
C LEU A 17 12.80 -0.01 -2.64
N LYS A 18 13.51 0.17 -1.53
CA LYS A 18 12.91 0.34 -0.20
C LYS A 18 11.97 1.55 -0.17
N GLU A 19 12.40 2.70 -0.66
CA GLU A 19 11.58 3.92 -0.74
C GLU A 19 10.33 3.69 -1.59
N ARG A 20 10.46 3.01 -2.73
CA ARG A 20 9.31 2.66 -3.58
C ARG A 20 8.31 1.72 -2.88
N LEU A 21 8.81 0.73 -2.13
CA LEU A 21 7.96 -0.19 -1.37
C LEU A 21 7.22 0.54 -0.23
N ILE A 22 7.90 1.45 0.47
CA ILE A 22 7.30 2.28 1.52
C ILE A 22 6.25 3.24 0.92
N SER A 23 6.61 3.97 -0.13
CA SER A 23 5.70 4.90 -0.82
C SER A 23 4.43 4.18 -1.28
N LYS A 24 4.57 2.99 -1.87
CA LYS A 24 3.42 2.18 -2.26
C LYS A 24 2.53 1.78 -1.07
N ALA A 25 3.12 1.38 0.06
CA ALA A 25 2.37 1.06 1.27
C ALA A 25 1.60 2.28 1.78
N ASN A 26 2.25 3.45 1.82
CA ASN A 26 1.65 4.71 2.25
C ASN A 26 0.47 5.13 1.36
N ILE A 27 0.58 4.95 0.04
CA ILE A 27 -0.52 5.25 -0.89
C ILE A 27 -1.73 4.34 -0.61
N ILE A 28 -1.51 3.05 -0.36
CA ILE A 28 -2.60 2.11 -0.06
C ILE A 28 -3.23 2.47 1.30
N GLN A 29 -2.39 2.74 2.32
CA GLN A 29 -2.82 3.11 3.66
C GLN A 29 -3.65 4.41 3.65
N ALA A 30 -3.16 5.46 2.98
CA ALA A 30 -3.86 6.74 2.88
C ALA A 30 -5.25 6.58 2.23
N ARG A 31 -5.36 5.77 1.17
CA ARG A 31 -6.65 5.46 0.54
C ARG A 31 -7.57 4.66 1.46
N TYR A 32 -7.01 3.70 2.21
CA TYR A 32 -7.77 2.93 3.18
C TYR A 32 -8.36 3.83 4.27
N GLU A 33 -7.55 4.72 4.82
CA GLU A 33 -7.95 5.69 5.84
C GLU A 33 -9.01 6.66 5.29
N GLU A 34 -8.81 7.22 4.10
CA GLU A 34 -9.77 8.10 3.45
C GLU A 34 -11.15 7.42 3.30
N GLN A 35 -11.21 6.20 2.77
CA GLN A 35 -12.47 5.47 2.61
C GLN A 35 -13.11 5.13 3.97
N THR A 36 -12.30 4.72 4.96
CA THR A 36 -12.78 4.38 6.30
C THR A 36 -13.35 5.60 7.02
N THR A 37 -12.67 6.75 6.96
CA THR A 37 -13.15 8.00 7.53
C THR A 37 -14.42 8.49 6.84
N ALA A 38 -14.49 8.41 5.50
CA ALA A 38 -15.69 8.78 4.75
C ALA A 38 -16.89 7.89 5.13
N TYR A 39 -16.67 6.57 5.27
CA TYR A 39 -17.68 5.63 5.74
C TYR A 39 -18.18 5.98 7.15
N GLN A 40 -17.27 6.17 8.11
CA GLN A 40 -17.61 6.53 9.49
C GLN A 40 -18.41 7.84 9.56
N LYS A 41 -18.00 8.86 8.81
CA LYS A 41 -18.73 10.14 8.75
C LYS A 41 -20.16 9.95 8.23
N ARG A 42 -20.34 9.16 7.17
CA ARG A 42 -21.66 8.88 6.61
C ARG A 42 -22.52 8.05 7.56
N GLN A 43 -21.93 7.08 8.26
CA GLN A 43 -22.60 6.28 9.27
C GLN A 43 -23.11 7.13 10.43
N LEU A 44 -22.29 8.07 10.93
CA LEU A 44 -22.70 9.03 11.95
C LEU A 44 -23.83 9.95 11.47
N GLN A 45 -23.79 10.39 10.21
CA GLN A 45 -24.85 11.19 9.62
C GLN A 45 -26.17 10.40 9.54
N TYR A 46 -26.11 9.16 9.07
CA TYR A 46 -27.28 8.28 8.97
C TYR A 46 -27.89 8.01 10.36
N SER A 47 -27.08 7.67 11.36
CA SER A 47 -27.55 7.41 12.72
C SER A 47 -28.26 8.60 13.37
N ARG A 48 -28.00 9.84 12.93
CA ARG A 48 -28.67 11.05 13.45
C ARG A 48 -29.99 11.35 12.75
N ASN A 49 -30.15 10.90 11.50
CA ASN A 49 -31.26 11.28 10.63
C ASN A 49 -32.17 10.10 10.28
N SER A 50 -31.88 8.89 10.78
CA SER A 50 -32.54 7.66 10.34
C SER A 50 -34.05 7.64 10.55
N GLU A 51 -34.57 8.37 11.54
CA GLU A 51 -36.02 8.46 11.80
C GLU A 51 -36.75 9.40 10.82
N SER A 52 -36.04 10.31 10.16
CA SER A 52 -36.61 11.29 9.23
C SER A 52 -36.28 10.99 7.76
N MET A 53 -35.58 9.89 7.48
CA MET A 53 -35.21 9.50 6.12
C MET A 53 -36.36 8.81 5.39
N THR A 54 -36.44 9.10 4.09
CA THR A 54 -37.32 8.40 3.16
C THR A 54 -36.77 7.01 2.81
N ILE A 55 -37.62 6.18 2.20
CA ILE A 55 -37.24 4.85 1.73
C ILE A 55 -36.12 4.95 0.68
N GLU A 56 -36.25 5.88 -0.28
CA GLU A 56 -35.25 6.10 -1.33
C GLU A 56 -33.89 6.51 -0.74
N GLU A 57 -33.86 7.46 0.19
CA GLU A 57 -32.63 7.89 0.85
C GLU A 57 -31.98 6.75 1.67
N THR A 58 -32.79 5.85 2.21
CA THR A 58 -32.33 4.67 2.95
C THR A 58 -31.70 3.65 2.01
N GLU A 59 -32.32 3.37 0.86
CA GLU A 59 -31.78 2.50 -0.17
C GLU A 59 -30.45 3.03 -0.73
N ASP A 60 -30.38 4.34 -1.01
CA ASP A 60 -29.14 5.01 -1.44
C ASP A 60 -28.02 4.88 -0.41
N TYR A 61 -28.35 4.99 0.87
CA TYR A 61 -27.37 4.78 1.95
C TYR A 61 -26.86 3.34 1.98
N VAL A 62 -27.74 2.35 1.83
CA VAL A 62 -27.36 0.93 1.80
C VAL A 62 -26.44 0.64 0.60
N ASN A 63 -26.79 1.15 -0.58
CA ASN A 63 -25.97 1.02 -1.79
C ASN A 63 -24.59 1.65 -1.59
N TYR A 64 -24.52 2.86 -1.03
CA TYR A 64 -23.26 3.50 -0.66
C TYR A 64 -22.43 2.65 0.31
N CYS A 65 -23.04 2.08 1.35
CA CYS A 65 -22.35 1.26 2.32
C CYS A 65 -21.73 0.02 1.69
N ASN A 66 -22.50 -0.68 0.84
CA ASN A 66 -22.01 -1.86 0.12
C ASN A 66 -20.77 -1.54 -0.72
N ASP A 67 -20.82 -0.45 -1.49
CA ASP A 67 -19.71 -0.03 -2.34
C ASP A 67 -18.46 0.36 -1.54
N VAL A 68 -18.63 1.15 -0.49
CA VAL A 68 -17.50 1.64 0.31
C VAL A 68 -16.86 0.51 1.12
N LEU A 69 -17.67 -0.37 1.74
CA LEU A 69 -17.15 -1.53 2.46
C LEU A 69 -16.38 -2.48 1.53
N PHE A 70 -16.88 -2.70 0.32
CA PHE A 70 -16.16 -3.48 -0.69
C PHE A 70 -14.79 -2.87 -1.03
N ARG A 71 -14.73 -1.54 -1.20
CA ARG A 71 -13.46 -0.82 -1.45
C ARG A 71 -12.51 -0.91 -0.26
N ILE A 72 -13.00 -0.73 0.97
CA ILE A 72 -12.22 -0.87 2.20
C ILE A 72 -11.60 -2.27 2.28
N HIS A 73 -12.39 -3.33 2.07
CA HIS A 73 -11.91 -4.72 2.08
C HIS A 73 -10.83 -4.98 1.03
N ILE A 74 -10.99 -4.45 -0.18
CA ILE A 74 -9.97 -4.57 -1.22
C ILE A 74 -8.67 -3.87 -0.79
N LEU A 75 -8.76 -2.68 -0.21
CA LEU A 75 -7.60 -1.91 0.24
C LEU A 75 -6.87 -2.63 1.38
N GLU A 76 -7.61 -3.19 2.33
CA GLU A 76 -7.06 -4.01 3.41
C GLU A 76 -6.31 -5.23 2.88
N LYS A 77 -6.93 -6.02 1.99
CA LYS A 77 -6.27 -7.16 1.33
C LYS A 77 -5.03 -6.76 0.54
N ARG A 78 -5.08 -5.63 -0.17
CA ARG A 78 -3.92 -5.11 -0.92
C ARG A 78 -2.78 -4.71 0.00
N LEU A 79 -3.09 -4.08 1.13
CA LEU A 79 -2.10 -3.68 2.12
C LEU A 79 -1.46 -4.92 2.75
N GLN A 80 -2.26 -5.91 3.14
CA GLN A 80 -1.78 -7.17 3.71
C GLN A 80 -0.85 -7.91 2.74
N LYS A 81 -1.29 -8.11 1.50
CA LYS A 81 -0.47 -8.73 0.45
C LYS A 81 0.83 -7.95 0.18
N HIS A 82 0.81 -6.63 0.31
CA HIS A 82 2.01 -5.81 0.15
C HIS A 82 2.97 -6.00 1.33
N LYS A 83 2.47 -6.05 2.57
CA LYS A 83 3.27 -6.34 3.77
C LYS A 83 3.97 -7.71 3.67
N GLU A 84 3.27 -8.71 3.15
CA GLU A 84 3.81 -10.07 2.95
C GLU A 84 4.86 -10.11 1.83
N SER A 85 4.60 -9.49 0.68
CA SER A 85 5.46 -9.64 -0.51
C SER A 85 6.60 -8.61 -0.64
N ALA A 86 6.56 -7.51 0.12
CA ALA A 86 7.59 -6.47 0.04
C ALA A 86 8.98 -6.91 0.52
N PRO A 87 9.11 -7.63 1.67
CA PRO A 87 10.40 -8.16 2.13
C PRO A 87 11.05 -9.09 1.09
N ASP A 88 10.27 -10.01 0.52
CA ASP A 88 10.76 -10.95 -0.49
C ASP A 88 11.33 -10.25 -1.73
N LYS A 89 10.67 -9.17 -2.18
CA LYS A 89 11.16 -8.36 -3.31
C LYS A 89 12.49 -7.67 -3.00
N TYR A 90 12.64 -7.19 -1.77
CA TYR A 90 13.89 -6.57 -1.33
C TYR A 90 15.02 -7.60 -1.28
N VAL A 91 14.78 -8.77 -0.67
CA VAL A 91 15.74 -9.88 -0.61
C VAL A 91 16.10 -10.38 -2.01
N ALA A 92 15.12 -10.49 -2.91
CA ALA A 92 15.37 -10.89 -4.29
C ALA A 92 16.28 -9.89 -5.02
N LEU A 93 16.13 -8.59 -4.79
CA LEU A 93 17.02 -7.58 -5.35
C LEU A 93 18.43 -7.67 -4.75
N ASP A 94 18.58 -7.78 -3.42
CA ASP A 94 19.91 -7.92 -2.80
C ASP A 94 20.63 -9.16 -3.33
N ARG A 95 19.93 -10.30 -3.43
CA ARG A 95 20.50 -11.52 -4.02
C ARG A 95 20.94 -11.29 -5.46
N LYS A 96 20.11 -10.64 -6.29
CA LYS A 96 20.42 -10.35 -7.69
C LYS A 96 21.67 -9.48 -7.81
N LEU A 97 21.79 -8.43 -6.97
CA LEU A 97 22.93 -7.52 -6.98
C LEU A 97 24.23 -8.22 -6.52
N ARG A 98 24.15 -9.11 -5.54
CA ARG A 98 25.32 -9.91 -5.09
C ARG A 98 25.88 -10.83 -6.18
N THR A 99 25.02 -11.33 -7.07
CA THR A 99 25.41 -12.23 -8.16
C THR A 99 25.61 -11.51 -9.50
N ASP A 100 25.45 -10.18 -9.55
CA ASP A 100 25.54 -9.43 -10.80
C ASP A 100 27.01 -9.34 -11.27
N PRO A 101 27.35 -9.82 -12.48
CA PRO A 101 28.72 -9.78 -13.00
C PRO A 101 29.32 -8.38 -13.03
N ARG A 102 28.49 -7.34 -13.21
CA ARG A 102 28.92 -5.94 -13.24
C ARG A 102 29.42 -5.50 -11.86
N LEU A 103 28.86 -6.05 -10.78
CA LEU A 103 29.21 -5.78 -9.38
C LEU A 103 30.21 -6.81 -8.81
N SER A 104 30.85 -7.64 -9.64
CA SER A 104 31.78 -8.70 -9.21
C SER A 104 32.97 -8.21 -8.38
N VAL A 105 33.33 -6.93 -8.47
CA VAL A 105 34.35 -6.29 -7.60
C VAL A 105 33.98 -6.33 -6.11
N LEU A 106 32.70 -6.52 -5.77
CA LEU A 106 32.21 -6.70 -4.40
C LEU A 106 32.33 -8.14 -3.89
N ALA A 107 32.61 -9.11 -4.76
CA ALA A 107 32.71 -10.53 -4.40
C ALA A 107 34.13 -10.96 -3.95
N LYS A 108 35.03 -10.00 -3.77
CA LYS A 108 36.41 -10.18 -3.28
C LYS A 108 36.58 -9.65 -1.87
#